data_AF-A0A957U4U4-F1
#
_entry.id   AF-A0A957U4U4-F1
#
_cell.length_a   1.000
_cell.length_b   1.000
_cell.length_c   1.000
_cell.angle_alpha   90.00
_cell.angle_beta   90.00
_cell.angle_gamma   90.00
#
_symmetry.space_group_name_H-M   'P 1'
#
loop_
_entity.id
_entity.type
_entity.pdbx_description
1 polymer ?
#
loop_
_entity_poly.entity_id
_entity_poly.type
_entity_poly.pdbx_seq_one_letter_code
_entity_poly.pdbx_strand_id
1 'polypeptide(L)'
;RGGEILAPGNPDQEIQFVDVRDLAQWTIRMVEARAVGIFNATGPAQPLTMARFLAACAGAIWPPDNPPPGRFTWVDEAFLLGEDVGPYVDMPLWVPAADAGLEQVNCAKALAAGLTFRAQAESVRATLDWAAARSADHLWRAGLTPEREAQLLAKWSPSA
;
A
#
# COMPACT_ATOMS: atom_id res chain seq x y z
N ARG A 1 -6.49 -12.47 -5.76
CA ARG A 1 -7.20 -13.76 -5.59
C ARG A 1 -7.95 -13.69 -4.25
N GLY A 2 -9.02 -14.46 -4.05
CA GLY A 2 -9.67 -14.53 -2.73
C GLY A 2 -9.05 -15.61 -1.84
N GLY A 3 -9.62 -15.85 -0.65
CA GLY A 3 -9.11 -16.79 0.35
C GLY A 3 -8.65 -16.08 1.63
N GLU A 4 -7.79 -16.74 2.42
CA GLU A 4 -7.10 -16.07 3.52
C GLU A 4 -5.95 -15.23 2.96
N ILE A 5 -5.87 -13.96 3.35
CA ILE A 5 -4.88 -12.98 2.85
C ILE A 5 -4.10 -12.46 4.04
N LEU A 6 -2.77 -12.50 3.95
CA LEU A 6 -1.90 -12.03 5.01
C LEU A 6 -1.89 -10.49 5.05
N ALA A 7 -2.21 -9.90 6.20
CA ALA A 7 -2.08 -8.47 6.46
C ALA A 7 -0.99 -8.22 7.52
N PRO A 8 -0.06 -7.28 7.30
CA PRO A 8 1.11 -7.18 8.15
C PRO A 8 0.90 -6.29 9.38
N GLY A 9 1.37 -6.76 10.54
CA GLY A 9 1.57 -5.95 11.74
C GLY A 9 0.31 -5.29 12.29
N ASN A 10 0.46 -4.04 12.74
CA ASN A 10 -0.60 -3.27 13.37
C ASN A 10 -1.59 -2.71 12.33
N PRO A 11 -2.89 -3.02 12.39
CA PRO A 11 -3.90 -2.49 11.46
C PRO A 11 -4.03 -0.97 11.46
N ASP A 12 -3.70 -0.33 12.59
CA ASP A 12 -3.79 1.12 12.79
C ASP A 12 -2.49 1.85 12.41
N GLN A 13 -1.46 1.13 11.96
CA GLN A 13 -0.24 1.76 11.48
C GLN A 13 -0.53 2.64 10.26
N GLU A 14 -0.09 3.89 10.34
CA GLU A 14 -0.18 4.84 9.23
C GLU A 14 0.74 4.42 8.08
N ILE A 15 0.24 4.60 6.86
CA ILE A 15 0.98 4.41 5.62
C ILE A 15 0.89 5.67 4.78
N GLN A 16 1.87 5.90 3.93
CA GLN A 16 1.88 6.98 2.96
C GLN A 16 2.21 6.47 1.56
N PHE A 17 1.47 6.97 0.59
CA PHE A 17 1.76 6.75 -0.83
C PHE A 17 1.19 7.90 -1.65
N VAL A 18 1.76 8.08 -2.84
CA VAL A 18 1.23 9.01 -3.85
C VAL A 18 1.08 8.27 -5.17
N ASP A 19 -0.03 8.48 -5.86
CA ASP A 19 -0.16 7.98 -7.22
C ASP A 19 0.78 8.77 -8.14
N VAL A 20 1.57 8.03 -8.93
CA VAL A 20 2.58 8.59 -9.83
C VAL A 20 2.02 9.62 -10.80
N ARG A 21 0.74 9.52 -11.19
CA ARG A 21 0.09 10.47 -12.10
C ARG A 21 -0.22 11.79 -11.39
N ASP A 22 -0.57 11.76 -10.10
CA ASP A 22 -0.76 12.98 -9.32
C ASP A 22 0.57 13.70 -9.13
N LEU A 23 1.61 12.93 -8.79
CA LEU A 23 2.96 13.46 -8.65
C LEU A 23 3.47 14.06 -9.97
N ALA A 24 3.26 13.38 -11.10
CA ALA A 24 3.68 13.85 -12.41
C ALA A 24 2.93 15.13 -12.82
N GLN A 25 1.60 15.15 -12.68
CA GLN A 25 0.79 16.32 -12.99
C GLN A 25 1.18 17.51 -12.12
N TRP A 26 1.37 17.31 -10.82
CA TRP A 26 1.80 18.37 -9.91
C TRP A 26 3.20 18.89 -10.27
N THR A 27 4.14 17.99 -10.58
CA THR A 27 5.50 18.36 -11.00
C THR A 27 5.48 19.22 -12.26
N ILE A 28 4.66 18.87 -13.26
CA ILE A 28 4.50 19.66 -14.48
C ILE A 28 3.94 21.05 -14.14
N ARG A 29 2.89 21.14 -13.32
CA ARG A 29 2.33 22.44 -12.88
C ARG A 29 3.36 23.31 -12.16
N MET A 30 4.20 22.72 -11.32
CA MET A 30 5.28 23.44 -10.63
C MET A 30 6.29 24.02 -11.62
N VAL A 31 6.66 23.26 -12.65
CA VAL A 31 7.55 23.72 -13.73
C VAL A 31 6.91 24.86 -14.53
N GLU A 32 5.65 24.71 -14.95
CA GLU A 32 4.92 25.72 -15.72
C GLU A 32 4.78 27.04 -14.94
N ALA A 33 4.50 26.96 -13.64
CA ALA A 33 4.42 28.11 -12.74
C ALA A 33 5.79 28.68 -12.35
N ARG A 34 6.90 28.06 -12.78
CA ARG A 34 8.28 28.36 -12.35
C ARG A 34 8.42 28.37 -10.82
N ALA A 35 7.64 27.55 -10.13
CA ALA A 35 7.68 27.40 -8.68
C ALA A 35 8.84 26.47 -8.30
N VAL A 36 9.68 26.91 -7.36
CA VAL A 36 10.88 26.18 -6.95
C VAL A 36 10.89 25.98 -5.44
N GLY A 37 11.56 24.91 -5.00
CA GLY A 37 11.74 24.63 -3.58
C GLY A 37 11.91 23.14 -3.29
N ILE A 38 12.21 22.85 -2.03
CA ILE A 38 12.27 21.49 -1.51
C ILE A 38 10.89 21.12 -0.96
N PHE A 39 10.35 19.98 -1.40
CA PHE A 39 9.02 19.49 -1.01
C PHE A 39 9.09 17.99 -0.74
N ASN A 40 8.38 17.54 0.29
CA ASN A 40 8.00 16.14 0.42
C ASN A 40 6.66 15.95 -0.31
N ALA A 41 6.64 15.10 -1.33
CA ALA A 41 5.46 14.82 -2.13
C ALA A 41 5.03 13.36 -1.93
N THR A 42 4.25 13.15 -0.88
CA THR A 42 3.57 11.88 -0.59
C THR A 42 2.10 12.17 -0.28
N GLY A 43 1.33 11.13 0.03
CA GLY A 43 -0.07 11.24 0.40
C GLY A 43 -0.49 10.14 1.37
N PRO A 44 -1.80 10.00 1.63
CA PRO A 44 -2.85 10.90 1.18
C PRO A 44 -2.93 12.18 2.03
N ALA A 45 -3.85 13.09 1.67
CA ALA A 45 -4.04 14.38 2.37
C ALA A 45 -4.42 14.25 3.86
N GLN A 46 -4.92 13.09 4.26
CA GLN A 46 -5.30 12.76 5.63
C GLN A 46 -4.63 11.45 6.02
N PRO A 47 -4.37 11.20 7.32
CA PRO A 47 -3.84 9.93 7.78
C PRO A 47 -4.64 8.73 7.24
N LEU A 48 -3.91 7.74 6.72
CA LEU A 48 -4.44 6.49 6.19
C LEU A 48 -3.77 5.34 6.90
N THR A 49 -4.56 4.45 7.48
CA THR A 49 -4.05 3.24 8.12
C THR A 49 -3.96 2.09 7.11
N MET A 50 -3.08 1.11 7.39
CA MET A 50 -2.97 -0.12 6.60
C MET A 50 -4.33 -0.82 6.45
N ALA A 51 -5.13 -0.92 7.53
CA ALA A 51 -6.44 -1.56 7.47
C ALA A 51 -7.41 -0.84 6.54
N ARG A 52 -7.45 0.50 6.58
CA ARG A 52 -8.30 1.29 5.68
C ARG A 52 -7.85 1.18 4.23
N PHE A 53 -6.54 1.12 3.99
CA PHE A 53 -5.99 0.91 2.65
C PHE A 53 -6.37 -0.47 2.09
N LEU A 54 -6.15 -1.54 2.83
CA LEU A 54 -6.50 -2.90 2.43
C LEU A 54 -8.02 -3.05 2.19
N ALA A 55 -8.85 -2.41 3.02
CA ALA A 55 -10.29 -2.35 2.81
C ALA A 55 -10.67 -1.61 1.51
N ALA A 56 -10.02 -0.48 1.22
CA ALA A 56 -10.22 0.25 -0.04
C ALA A 56 -9.79 -0.58 -1.26
N CYS A 57 -8.67 -1.32 -1.15
CA CYS A 57 -8.24 -2.26 -2.17
C CYS A 57 -9.29 -3.35 -2.39
N ALA A 58 -9.75 -3.99 -1.32
CA ALA A 58 -10.78 -5.03 -1.38
C ALA A 58 -12.07 -4.51 -2.05
N GLY A 59 -12.57 -3.33 -1.65
CA GLY A 59 -13.78 -2.75 -2.23
C GLY A 59 -13.63 -2.30 -3.70
N ALA A 60 -12.40 -2.02 -4.15
CA ALA A 60 -12.12 -1.70 -5.54
C ALA A 60 -12.00 -2.96 -6.43
N ILE A 61 -11.54 -4.09 -5.87
CA ILE A 61 -11.35 -5.36 -6.56
C ILE A 61 -12.64 -6.20 -6.57
N TRP A 62 -13.39 -6.17 -5.46
CA TRP A 62 -14.59 -6.98 -5.23
C TRP A 62 -15.76 -6.08 -4.84
N PRO A 63 -16.54 -5.60 -5.83
CA PRO A 63 -17.70 -4.76 -5.57
C PRO A 63 -18.82 -5.56 -4.84
N PRO A 64 -19.80 -4.88 -4.21
CA PRO A 64 -20.78 -5.52 -3.30
C PRO A 64 -21.64 -6.62 -3.93
N ASP A 65 -21.81 -6.60 -5.25
CA ASP A 65 -22.51 -7.57 -6.08
C ASP A 65 -21.67 -8.84 -6.38
N ASN A 66 -20.40 -8.83 -6.00
CA ASN A 66 -19.48 -9.97 -6.07
C ASN A 66 -18.57 -10.01 -4.82
N PRO A 67 -19.14 -10.28 -3.62
CA PRO A 67 -18.41 -10.22 -2.37
C PRO A 67 -17.30 -11.28 -2.34
N PRO A 68 -16.12 -10.96 -1.78
CA PRO A 68 -14.98 -11.84 -1.88
C PRO A 68 -15.11 -13.07 -0.98
N PRO A 69 -14.42 -14.18 -1.31
CA PRO A 69 -14.07 -15.21 -0.32
C PRO A 69 -12.83 -14.80 0.50
N GLY A 70 -12.51 -13.50 0.58
CA GLY A 70 -11.26 -12.93 1.08
C GLY A 70 -11.34 -12.51 2.55
N ARG A 71 -10.53 -13.06 3.45
CA ARG A 71 -10.40 -12.60 4.85
C ARG A 71 -8.96 -12.20 5.13
N PHE A 72 -8.77 -10.97 5.60
CA PHE A 72 -7.47 -10.53 6.10
C PHE A 72 -7.15 -11.20 7.44
N THR A 73 -5.99 -11.83 7.52
CA THR A 73 -5.40 -12.35 8.76
C THR A 73 -4.20 -11.47 9.08
N TRP A 74 -4.35 -10.69 10.15
CA TRP A 74 -3.30 -9.83 10.67
C TRP A 74 -2.25 -10.69 11.37
N VAL A 75 -0.99 -10.54 10.95
CA VAL A 75 0.14 -11.32 11.44
C VAL A 75 1.13 -10.39 12.12
N ASP A 76 1.54 -10.76 13.33
CA ASP A 76 2.37 -9.91 14.18
C ASP A 76 3.74 -9.61 13.55
N GLU A 77 4.20 -8.38 13.73
CA GLU A 77 5.51 -7.91 13.25
C GLU A 77 6.65 -8.84 13.68
N ALA A 78 6.68 -9.26 14.95
CA ALA A 78 7.73 -10.14 15.46
C ALA A 78 7.77 -11.49 14.74
N PHE A 79 6.61 -12.04 14.37
CA PHE A 79 6.54 -13.27 13.59
C PHE A 79 7.00 -13.04 12.14
N LEU A 80 6.53 -11.97 11.49
CA LEU A 80 6.92 -11.65 10.12
C LEU A 80 8.44 -11.47 10.01
N LEU A 81 9.04 -10.71 10.92
CA LEU A 81 10.49 -10.52 10.97
C LEU A 81 11.22 -11.82 11.29
N GLY A 82 10.69 -12.64 12.22
CA GLY A 82 11.27 -13.94 12.56
C GLY A 82 11.18 -14.99 11.45
N GLU A 83 10.26 -14.81 10.51
CA GLU A 83 10.11 -15.61 9.30
C GLU A 83 10.77 -14.95 8.07
N ASP A 84 11.69 -14.02 8.27
CA ASP A 84 12.45 -13.35 7.20
C ASP A 84 11.55 -12.65 6.16
N VAL A 85 10.36 -12.18 6.55
CA VAL A 85 9.52 -11.33 5.68
C VAL A 85 10.12 -9.94 5.63
N GLY A 86 10.63 -9.55 4.46
CA GLY A 86 11.30 -8.28 4.24
C GLY A 86 10.33 -7.10 4.31
N PRO A 87 10.52 -6.14 5.24
CA PRO A 87 9.71 -4.94 5.29
C PRO A 87 9.79 -4.14 3.98
N TYR A 88 8.67 -3.55 3.56
CA TYR A 88 8.49 -2.81 2.32
C TYR A 88 8.68 -3.61 1.01
N VAL A 89 9.52 -4.65 1.00
CA VAL A 89 9.85 -5.48 -0.16
C VAL A 89 8.83 -6.60 -0.33
N ASP A 90 8.65 -7.44 0.69
CA ASP A 90 7.69 -8.55 0.64
C ASP A 90 6.27 -8.09 0.99
N MET A 91 6.18 -7.05 1.82
CA MET A 91 4.94 -6.40 2.23
C MET A 91 5.01 -4.90 1.92
N PRO A 92 4.53 -4.47 0.74
CA PRO A 92 4.55 -3.07 0.36
C PRO A 92 3.84 -2.17 1.38
N LEU A 93 4.42 -0.99 1.64
CA LEU A 93 3.90 0.03 2.59
C LEU A 93 3.92 -0.39 4.07
N TRP A 94 4.40 -1.59 4.39
CA TRP A 94 4.63 -2.00 5.77
C TRP A 94 6.09 -1.81 6.15
N VAL A 95 6.31 -1.12 7.28
CA VAL A 95 7.61 -0.95 7.92
C VAL A 95 7.50 -1.35 9.39
N PRO A 96 8.59 -1.77 10.05
CA PRO A 96 8.55 -2.08 11.47
C PRO A 96 8.16 -0.85 12.31
N ALA A 97 7.58 -1.06 13.49
CA ALA A 97 7.14 0.01 14.37
C ALA A 97 8.28 0.99 14.74
N ALA A 98 9.50 0.48 14.88
CA ALA A 98 10.70 1.28 15.12
C ALA A 98 10.98 2.30 14.00
N ASP A 99 10.52 2.01 12.78
CA ASP A 99 10.71 2.81 11.57
C ASP A 99 9.42 3.53 11.12
N ALA A 100 8.37 3.55 11.94
CA ALA A 100 7.06 4.12 11.60
C ALA A 100 7.14 5.60 11.16
N GLY A 101 8.19 6.32 11.53
CA GLY A 101 8.45 7.69 11.07
C GLY A 101 8.65 7.82 9.55
N LEU A 102 9.01 6.74 8.85
CA LEU A 102 9.11 6.70 7.38
C LEU A 102 7.76 6.98 6.70
N GLU A 103 6.65 6.65 7.36
CA GLU A 103 5.29 6.81 6.87
C GLU A 103 4.56 7.99 7.55
N GLN A 104 5.31 8.91 8.18
CA GLN A 104 4.77 10.10 8.87
C GLN A 104 5.39 11.39 8.34
N VAL A 105 5.69 11.41 7.04
CA VAL A 105 6.35 12.55 6.40
C VAL A 105 5.38 13.71 6.26
N ASN A 106 5.76 14.88 6.76
CA ASN A 106 4.98 16.10 6.61
C ASN A 106 5.05 16.60 5.15
N CYS A 107 3.90 16.57 4.47
CA CYS A 107 3.72 17.04 3.10
C CYS A 107 2.93 18.36 2.99
N ALA A 108 2.68 19.07 4.11
CA ALA A 108 1.84 20.28 4.14
C ALA A 108 2.31 21.37 3.16
N LYS A 109 3.62 21.49 2.96
CA LYS A 109 4.19 22.42 1.98
C LYS A 109 3.81 22.08 0.54
N ALA A 110 3.76 20.79 0.18
CA ALA A 110 3.34 20.35 -1.15
C ALA A 110 1.83 20.56 -1.35
N LEU A 111 1.02 20.30 -0.32
CA LEU A 111 -0.42 20.57 -0.34
C LEU A 111 -0.70 22.06 -0.55
N ALA A 112 -0.01 22.93 0.19
CA ALA A 112 -0.10 24.38 0.01
C ALA A 112 0.36 24.85 -1.38
N ALA A 113 1.25 24.09 -2.02
CA ALA A 113 1.69 24.29 -3.39
C ALA A 113 0.82 23.57 -4.44
N GLY A 114 -0.38 23.12 -4.08
CA GLY A 114 -1.37 22.57 -5.02
C GLY A 114 -1.18 21.11 -5.41
N LEU A 115 -0.49 20.31 -4.58
CA LEU A 115 -0.52 18.85 -4.70
C LEU A 115 -1.94 18.37 -4.37
N THR A 116 -2.51 17.59 -5.28
CA THR A 116 -3.86 17.04 -5.21
C THR A 116 -3.81 15.54 -5.39
N PHE A 117 -4.80 14.83 -4.84
CA PHE A 117 -4.85 13.38 -4.92
C PHE A 117 -6.14 12.90 -5.57
N ARG A 118 -6.03 11.91 -6.46
CA ARG A 118 -7.18 11.15 -6.93
C ARG A 118 -7.71 10.22 -5.85
N ALA A 119 -8.90 9.66 -6.09
CA ALA A 119 -9.46 8.65 -5.20
C ALA A 119 -8.56 7.41 -5.15
N GLN A 120 -8.37 6.84 -3.96
CA GLN A 120 -7.55 5.64 -3.76
C GLN A 120 -8.00 4.48 -4.66
N ALA A 121 -9.32 4.28 -4.77
CA ALA A 121 -9.89 3.24 -5.62
C ALA A 121 -9.53 3.39 -7.11
N GLU A 122 -9.31 4.61 -7.60
CA GLU A 122 -8.85 4.83 -8.98
C GLU A 122 -7.39 4.37 -9.17
N SER A 123 -6.55 4.62 -8.16
CA SER A 123 -5.15 4.16 -8.15
C SER A 123 -5.08 2.63 -8.09
N VAL A 124 -5.91 2.01 -7.24
CA VAL A 124 -6.00 0.55 -7.11
C VAL A 124 -6.45 -0.10 -8.41
N ARG A 125 -7.55 0.36 -9.00
CA ARG A 125 -8.05 -0.21 -10.27
C ARG A 125 -7.05 -0.07 -11.40
N ALA A 126 -6.47 1.11 -11.57
CA ALA A 126 -5.44 1.32 -12.58
C ALA A 126 -4.21 0.42 -12.38
N THR A 127 -3.80 0.19 -11.13
CA THR A 127 -2.69 -0.72 -10.80
C THR A 127 -3.07 -2.17 -11.08
N LEU A 128 -4.32 -2.57 -10.82
CA LEU A 128 -4.82 -3.91 -11.13
C LEU A 128 -4.90 -4.14 -12.65
N ASP A 129 -5.44 -3.19 -13.41
CA ASP A 129 -5.53 -3.26 -14.88
C ASP A 129 -4.14 -3.34 -15.49
N TRP A 130 -3.22 -2.51 -14.98
CA TRP A 130 -1.81 -2.59 -15.31
C TRP A 130 -1.30 -4.00 -14.99
N ALA A 131 -1.45 -4.50 -13.76
CA ALA A 131 -0.98 -5.82 -13.36
C ALA A 131 -1.54 -6.97 -14.23
N ALA A 132 -2.82 -6.89 -14.62
CA ALA A 132 -3.50 -7.89 -15.44
C ALA A 132 -3.00 -7.92 -16.90
N ALA A 133 -2.47 -6.81 -17.40
CA ALA A 133 -1.94 -6.71 -18.75
C ALA A 133 -0.52 -7.32 -18.92
N ARG A 134 0.09 -7.83 -17.85
CA ARG A 134 1.41 -8.49 -17.92
C ARG A 134 1.28 -9.91 -18.46
N SER A 135 2.37 -10.40 -19.02
CA SER A 135 2.49 -11.80 -19.38
C SER A 135 2.37 -12.70 -18.14
N ALA A 136 1.86 -13.92 -18.32
CA ALA A 136 1.67 -14.87 -17.23
C ALA A 136 2.99 -15.31 -16.57
N ASP A 137 4.11 -15.16 -17.27
CA ASP A 137 5.48 -15.45 -16.81
C ASP A 137 6.19 -14.21 -16.22
N HIS A 138 5.46 -13.11 -15.99
CA HIS A 138 6.03 -11.92 -15.38
C HIS A 138 6.52 -12.20 -13.96
N LEU A 139 7.82 -11.98 -13.74
CA LEU A 139 8.45 -12.14 -12.44
C LEU A 139 8.35 -10.84 -11.62
N TRP A 140 7.53 -10.88 -10.59
CA TRP A 140 7.45 -9.81 -9.60
C TRP A 140 8.71 -9.78 -8.73
N ARG A 141 9.28 -8.59 -8.53
CA ARG A 141 10.48 -8.37 -7.69
C ARG A 141 10.15 -8.00 -6.24
N ALA A 142 8.89 -7.77 -5.96
CA ALA A 142 8.35 -7.33 -4.67
C ALA A 142 7.01 -8.03 -4.46
N GLY A 143 6.63 -8.18 -3.19
CA GLY A 143 5.49 -8.98 -2.78
C GLY A 143 5.85 -10.43 -2.52
N LEU A 144 5.15 -11.05 -1.57
CA LEU A 144 5.23 -12.48 -1.35
C LEU A 144 4.77 -13.29 -2.57
N THR A 145 5.40 -14.43 -2.80
CA THR A 145 4.80 -15.45 -3.66
C THR A 145 3.58 -16.06 -2.97
N PRO A 146 2.59 -16.56 -3.74
CA PRO A 146 1.44 -17.24 -3.15
C PRO A 146 1.82 -18.42 -2.25
N GLU A 147 2.88 -19.14 -2.61
CA GLU A 147 3.38 -20.28 -1.84
C GLU A 147 3.99 -19.83 -0.50
N ARG A 148 4.71 -18.70 -0.49
CA ARG A 148 5.30 -18.15 0.74
C ARG A 148 4.22 -17.61 1.66
N GLU A 149 3.23 -16.89 1.11
CA GLU A 149 2.08 -16.41 1.89
C GLU A 149 1.33 -17.57 2.55
N ALA A 150 1.03 -18.63 1.80
CA ALA A 150 0.33 -19.80 2.33
C ALA A 150 1.14 -20.52 3.43
N GLN A 151 2.47 -20.62 3.28
CA GLN A 151 3.33 -21.19 4.32
C GLN A 151 3.32 -20.37 5.61
N LEU A 152 3.37 -19.04 5.49
CA LEU A 152 3.32 -18.14 6.65
C LEU A 152 1.98 -18.25 7.37
N LEU A 153 0.87 -18.22 6.62
CA LEU A 153 -0.47 -18.38 7.18
C LEU A 153 -0.66 -19.74 7.88
N ALA A 154 -0.13 -20.83 7.30
CA ALA A 154 -0.21 -22.16 7.92
C ALA A 154 0.62 -22.28 9.21
N LYS A 155 1.74 -21.55 9.31
CA LYS A 155 2.58 -21.49 10.51
C LYS A 155 2.00 -20.55 11.58
N TRP A 156 1.26 -19.54 11.15
CA TRP A 156 0.69 -18.54 12.03
C TRP A 156 -0.38 -19.14 12.93
N SER A 157 -0.11 -19.19 14.22
CA SER A 157 -1.10 -19.47 15.25
C SER A 157 -1.41 -18.15 15.93
N PRO A 158 -2.63 -17.58 15.77
CA PRO A 158 -3.00 -16.36 16.47
C PRO A 158 -2.78 -16.58 17.96
N SER A 159 -1.95 -15.75 18.58
CA SER A 159 -1.86 -15.76 20.05
C SER A 159 -3.25 -15.40 20.59
N ALA A 160 -3.78 -16.26 21.45
CA ALA A 160 -5.11 -16.15 22.05
C ALA A 160 -5.28 -14.90 22.92
#